data_AF-A0A944SZ28-F1
#
_entry.id   AF-A0A944SZ28-F1
#
_cell.length_a   1.000
_cell.length_b   1.000
_cell.length_c   1.000
_cell.angle_alpha   90.00
_cell.angle_beta   90.00
_cell.angle_gamma   90.00
#
_symmetry.space_group_name_H-M   'P 1'
#
loop_
_entity.id
_entity.type
_entity.pdbx_description
1 polymer ?
#
loop_
_entity_poly.entity_id
_entity_poly.type
_entity_poly.pdbx_seq_one_letter_code
_entity_poly.pdbx_strand_id
1 'polypeptide(L)'
;MQENQMRATSLDAVAAEQQRFMVRVYNWMGAGLGITGVMAFYIANTPAIFNVIMGNPIMPIVLIIVQIGLVFWLASRVMSMSVSQATGIFMLYAGLTGITFSTLFV
;
A
#
# COMPACT_ATOMS: atom_id res chain seq x y z
N MET A 1 -17.66 -43.75 -5.06
CA MET A 1 -16.63 -43.29 -6.03
C MET A 1 -16.95 -41.92 -6.62
N GLN A 2 -18.20 -41.63 -7.04
CA GLN A 2 -18.60 -40.30 -7.57
C GLN A 2 -18.54 -39.15 -6.54
N GLU A 3 -18.81 -39.42 -5.26
CA GLU A 3 -18.75 -38.42 -4.18
C GLU A 3 -17.32 -37.89 -3.93
N ASN A 4 -16.30 -38.76 -4.01
CA ASN A 4 -14.90 -38.36 -3.88
C ASN A 4 -14.44 -37.48 -5.04
N GLN A 5 -14.95 -37.72 -6.26
CA GLN A 5 -14.63 -36.91 -7.43
C GLN A 5 -15.26 -35.51 -7.35
N MET A 6 -16.53 -35.40 -6.91
CA MET A 6 -17.17 -34.10 -6.68
C MET A 6 -16.48 -33.28 -5.58
N ARG A 7 -16.03 -33.92 -4.49
CA ARG A 7 -15.26 -33.26 -3.44
C ARG A 7 -13.91 -32.77 -3.96
N ALA A 8 -13.17 -33.59 -4.72
CA ALA A 8 -11.90 -33.17 -5.33
C ALA A 8 -12.07 -31.94 -6.24
N THR A 9 -13.05 -31.96 -7.15
CA THR A 9 -13.33 -30.80 -8.04
C THR A 9 -13.75 -29.55 -7.27
N SER A 10 -14.49 -29.69 -6.16
CA SER A 10 -14.86 -28.56 -5.30
C SER A 10 -13.66 -27.94 -4.55
N LEU A 11 -12.71 -28.77 -4.11
CA LEU A 11 -11.49 -28.30 -3.44
C LEU A 11 -10.57 -27.57 -4.42
N ASP A 12 -10.42 -28.11 -5.63
CA ASP A 12 -9.64 -27.48 -6.70
C ASP A 12 -10.24 -26.13 -7.14
N ALA A 13 -11.58 -26.04 -7.19
CA ALA A 13 -12.27 -24.79 -7.50
C ALA A 13 -12.06 -23.71 -6.43
N VAL A 14 -12.17 -24.07 -5.14
CA VAL A 14 -11.91 -23.13 -4.03
C VAL A 14 -10.45 -22.67 -4.04
N ALA A 15 -9.50 -23.58 -4.26
CA ALA A 15 -8.08 -23.24 -4.35
C ALA A 15 -7.79 -22.28 -5.52
N ALA A 16 -8.39 -22.53 -6.69
CA ALA A 16 -8.25 -21.66 -7.86
C ALA A 16 -8.82 -20.25 -7.64
N GLU A 17 -9.93 -20.13 -6.90
CA GLU A 17 -10.53 -18.85 -6.54
C GLU A 17 -9.65 -18.07 -5.55
N GLN A 18 -9.15 -18.74 -4.50
CA GLN A 18 -8.20 -18.16 -3.55
C GLN A 18 -6.93 -17.67 -4.23
N GLN A 19 -6.38 -18.45 -5.17
CA GLN A 19 -5.21 -18.03 -5.93
C GLN A 19 -5.49 -16.74 -6.74
N ARG A 20 -6.63 -16.66 -7.44
CA ARG A 20 -7.00 -15.44 -8.18
C ARG A 20 -7.15 -14.24 -7.26
N PHE A 21 -7.75 -14.43 -6.08
CA PHE A 21 -7.86 -13.38 -5.08
C PHE A 21 -6.48 -12.90 -4.62
N MET A 22 -5.59 -13.81 -4.25
CA MET A 22 -4.24 -13.48 -3.80
C MET A 22 -3.42 -12.76 -4.87
N VAL A 23 -3.48 -13.20 -6.13
CA VAL A 23 -2.80 -12.51 -7.25
C VAL A 23 -3.27 -11.06 -7.37
N ARG A 24 -4.57 -10.79 -7.22
CA ARG A 24 -5.09 -9.41 -7.24
C ARG A 24 -4.58 -8.59 -6.07
N VAL A 25 -4.54 -9.16 -4.86
CA VAL A 25 -3.99 -8.49 -3.67
C VAL A 25 -2.51 -8.16 -3.90
N TYR A 26 -1.71 -9.11 -4.39
CA TYR A 26 -0.30 -8.88 -4.67
C TYR A 26 -0.06 -7.84 -5.76
N ASN A 27 -0.89 -7.79 -6.80
CA ASN A 27 -0.79 -6.73 -7.80
C ASN A 27 -0.99 -5.34 -7.19
N TRP A 28 -1.98 -5.18 -6.31
CA TRP A 28 -2.21 -3.91 -5.62
C TRP A 28 -1.10 -3.54 -4.64
N MET A 29 -0.61 -4.52 -3.87
CA MET A 29 0.50 -4.30 -2.94
C MET A 29 1.81 -3.96 -3.67
N GLY A 30 2.10 -4.68 -4.76
CA GLY A 30 3.24 -4.42 -5.63
C GLY A 30 3.18 -3.03 -6.28
N ALA A 31 2.01 -2.61 -6.75
CA ALA A 31 1.81 -1.25 -7.25
C ALA A 31 2.06 -0.20 -6.16
N GLY A 32 1.57 -0.43 -4.94
CA GLY A 32 1.85 0.44 -3.79
C GLY A 32 3.34 0.58 -3.50
N LEU A 33 4.05 -0.54 -3.40
CA LEU A 33 5.50 -0.56 -3.20
C LEU A 33 6.27 0.13 -4.34
N GLY A 34 5.84 -0.07 -5.59
CA GLY A 34 6.41 0.64 -6.73
C GLY A 34 6.25 2.15 -6.63
N ILE A 35 5.08 2.64 -6.22
CA ILE A 35 4.83 4.07 -5.97
C ILE A 35 5.74 4.60 -4.85
N THR A 36 5.85 3.86 -3.74
CA THR A 36 6.74 4.21 -2.62
C THR A 36 8.18 4.38 -3.09
N GLY A 37 8.69 3.42 -3.87
CA GLY A 37 10.06 3.46 -4.40
C GLY A 37 10.29 4.62 -5.36
N VAL A 38 9.37 4.84 -6.31
CA VAL A 38 9.47 5.95 -7.27
C VAL A 38 9.44 7.30 -6.56
N MET A 39 8.54 7.48 -5.58
CA MET A 39 8.48 8.73 -4.81
C MET A 39 9.72 8.96 -3.94
N ALA A 40 10.21 7.90 -3.28
CA ALA A 40 11.44 7.99 -2.49
C ALA A 40 12.63 8.42 -3.36
N PHE A 41 12.79 7.80 -4.52
CA PHE A 41 13.82 8.15 -5.50
C PHE A 41 13.66 9.58 -6.02
N TYR A 42 12.44 9.99 -6.40
CA TYR A 42 12.19 11.33 -6.93
C TYR A 42 12.55 12.45 -5.93
N ILE A 43 12.20 12.27 -4.66
CA ILE A 43 12.47 13.25 -3.61
C ILE A 43 13.95 13.27 -3.25
N ALA A 44 14.61 12.11 -3.15
CA ALA A 44 16.05 12.02 -2.90
C ALA A 44 16.87 12.74 -3.99
N ASN A 45 16.43 12.66 -5.25
CA ASN A 45 17.09 13.33 -6.37
C ASN A 45 16.73 14.82 -6.53
N THR A 46 15.83 15.36 -5.70
CA THR A 46 15.39 16.77 -5.76
C THR A 46 15.79 17.51 -4.48
N PRO A 47 16.99 18.15 -4.44
CA PRO A 47 17.52 18.77 -3.23
C PRO A 47 16.62 19.85 -2.62
N ALA A 48 15.86 20.58 -3.45
CA ALA A 48 14.94 21.61 -2.97
C ALA A 48 13.81 21.00 -2.11
N ILE A 49 13.22 19.89 -2.55
CA ILE A 49 12.14 19.21 -1.83
C ILE A 49 12.73 18.47 -0.62
N PHE A 50 13.86 17.79 -0.80
CA PHE A 50 14.55 17.09 0.28
C PHE A 50 14.91 18.03 1.44
N ASN A 51 15.49 19.20 1.16
CA ASN A 51 15.84 20.18 2.20
C ASN A 51 14.61 20.79 2.89
N VAL A 52 13.47 20.94 2.22
CA VAL A 52 12.23 21.39 2.87
C VAL A 52 11.72 20.34 3.86
N ILE A 53 11.85 19.06 3.52
CA ILE A 53 11.34 17.96 4.35
C ILE A 53 12.33 17.61 5.47
N MET A 54 13.63 17.55 5.18
CA MET A 54 14.68 17.10 6.11
C MET A 54 15.45 18.24 6.76
N GLY A 55 15.39 19.44 6.20
CA GLY A 55 16.02 20.62 6.80
C GLY A 55 15.29 21.11 8.06
N ASN A 56 14.05 20.66 8.31
CA ASN A 56 13.34 20.89 9.55
C ASN A 56 13.10 19.56 10.29
N PRO A 57 13.65 19.37 11.50
CA PRO A 57 13.48 18.14 12.27
C PRO A 57 12.01 17.84 12.65
N ILE A 58 11.11 18.83 12.56
CA ILE A 58 9.68 18.68 12.86
C ILE A 58 8.91 18.06 11.68
N MET A 59 9.27 18.36 10.44
CA MET A 59 8.58 17.86 9.23
C MET A 59 8.46 16.32 9.18
N PRO A 60 9.51 15.52 9.40
CA PRO A 60 9.40 14.06 9.37
C PRO A 60 8.51 13.51 10.49
N ILE A 61 8.50 14.14 11.67
CA ILE A 61 7.61 13.78 12.78
C ILE A 61 6.15 14.04 12.39
N VAL A 62 5.87 15.18 11.77
CA VAL A 62 4.52 15.50 11.27
C VAL A 62 4.07 14.49 10.21
N LEU A 63 4.96 14.11 9.28
CA LEU A 63 4.65 13.09 8.27
C LEU A 63 4.30 11.73 8.89
N ILE A 64 4.97 11.34 9.98
CA ILE A 64 4.67 10.10 10.70
C ILE A 64 3.30 10.21 11.39
N ILE A 65 2.99 11.34 12.04
CA ILE A 65 1.69 11.56 12.67
C ILE A 65 0.55 11.52 11.63
N VAL A 66 0.75 12.15 10.47
CA VAL A 66 -0.20 12.12 9.36
C VAL A 66 -0.42 10.69 8.87
N GLN A 67 0.64 9.91 8.70
CA GLN A 67 0.55 8.50 8.30
C GLN A 67 -0.28 7.67 9.30
N ILE A 68 0.00 7.81 10.60
CA ILE A 68 -0.73 7.11 11.64
C ILE A 68 -2.21 7.53 11.64
N GLY A 69 -2.49 8.83 11.59
CA GLY A 69 -3.87 9.35 11.53
C GLY A 69 -4.64 8.81 10.31
N LEU A 70 -3.98 8.74 9.16
CA LEU A 70 -4.56 8.21 7.93
C LEU A 70 -4.88 6.71 8.03
N VAL A 71 -4.00 5.92 8.67
CA VAL A 71 -4.23 4.49 8.92
C VAL A 71 -5.40 4.26 9.87
N PHE A 72 -5.51 5.03 10.96
CA PHE A 72 -6.66 4.93 11.88
C PHE A 72 -7.97 5.29 11.18
N TRP A 73 -7.96 6.35 10.39
CA TRP A 73 -9.14 6.77 9.62
C TRP A 73 -9.54 5.68 8.63
N LEU A 74 -8.58 5.13 7.88
CA LEU A 74 -8.83 4.05 6.93
C LEU A 74 -9.33 2.79 7.63
N ALA A 75 -8.73 2.38 8.75
CA ALA A 75 -9.16 1.22 9.54
C ALA A 75 -10.62 1.37 10.03
N SER A 76 -11.03 2.58 10.43
CA SER A 76 -12.41 2.83 10.88
C SER A 76 -13.44 2.84 9.74
N ARG A 77 -13.05 3.30 8.55
CA ARG A 77 -13.96 3.50 7.41
C ARG A 77 -13.89 2.43 6.34
N VAL A 78 -12.88 1.56 6.32
CA VAL A 78 -12.65 0.61 5.23
C VAL A 78 -13.87 -0.29 4.97
N MET A 79 -14.61 -0.66 6.02
CA MET A 79 -15.82 -1.49 5.91
C MET A 79 -17.02 -0.76 5.25
N SER A 80 -16.97 0.57 5.19
CA SER A 80 -18.02 1.43 4.61
C SER A 80 -17.62 2.09 3.29
N MET A 81 -16.37 1.90 2.84
CA MET A 81 -15.83 2.53 1.63
C MET A 81 -15.91 1.59 0.43
N SER A 82 -16.08 2.16 -0.76
CA SER A 82 -15.93 1.39 -1.99
C SER A 82 -14.48 0.94 -2.17
N VAL A 83 -14.29 -0.19 -2.85
CA VAL A 83 -12.96 -0.74 -3.16
C VAL A 83 -12.05 0.33 -3.80
N SER A 84 -12.59 1.13 -4.74
CA SER A 84 -11.85 2.19 -5.43
C SER A 84 -11.31 3.28 -4.48
N GLN A 85 -12.09 3.68 -3.49
CA GLN A 85 -11.68 4.71 -2.54
C GLN A 85 -10.63 4.18 -1.56
N ALA A 86 -10.80 2.94 -1.08
CA ALA A 86 -9.80 2.30 -0.22
C ALA A 86 -8.46 2.17 -0.94
N THR A 87 -8.48 1.76 -2.22
CA THR A 87 -7.28 1.70 -3.06
C THR A 87 -6.64 3.07 -3.29
N GLY A 88 -7.43 4.11 -3.60
CA GLY A 88 -6.90 5.46 -3.81
C GLY A 88 -6.20 6.02 -2.57
N ILE A 89 -6.75 5.76 -1.38
CA ILE A 89 -6.15 6.22 -0.12
C ILE A 89 -4.93 5.37 0.25
N PHE A 90 -4.97 4.06 -0.03
CA PHE A 90 -3.77 3.22 0.08
C PHE A 90 -2.63 3.70 -0.82
N MET A 91 -2.91 4.10 -2.07
CA MET A 91 -1.90 4.67 -2.96
C MET A 91 -1.34 5.98 -2.44
N LEU A 92 -2.21 6.86 -1.91
CA LEU A 92 -1.79 8.11 -1.29
C LEU A 92 -0.89 7.84 -0.08
N TYR A 93 -1.28 6.91 0.79
CA TYR A 93 -0.46 6.45 1.91
C TYR A 93 0.90 5.94 1.43
N ALA A 94 0.93 5.06 0.42
CA ALA A 94 2.16 4.51 -0.15
C ALA A 94 3.09 5.60 -0.69
N GLY A 95 2.54 6.63 -1.35
CA GLY A 95 3.26 7.81 -1.78
C GLY A 95 3.86 8.59 -0.61
N LEU A 96 3.05 8.93 0.40
CA LEU A 96 3.50 9.63 1.61
C LEU A 96 4.61 8.86 2.34
N THR A 97 4.48 7.54 2.47
CA THR A 97 5.51 6.68 3.06
C THR A 97 6.80 6.72 2.21
N GLY A 98 6.69 6.80 0.88
CA GLY A 98 7.84 7.00 -0.01
C GLY A 98 8.58 8.31 0.28
N ILE A 99 7.84 9.39 0.56
CA ILE A 99 8.43 10.67 0.98
C ILE A 99 9.25 10.51 2.26
N THR A 100 8.70 9.83 3.26
CA THR A 100 9.40 9.58 4.53
C THR A 100 10.64 8.71 4.36
N PHE A 101 10.59 7.71 3.46
CA PHE A 101 11.71 6.80 3.19
C PHE A 101 12.72 7.35 2.18
N SER A 102 12.54 8.55 1.63
CA SER A 102 13.51 9.18 0.73
C SER A 102 14.90 9.35 1.36
N THR A 103 15.01 9.40 2.69
CA THR A 103 16.30 9.39 3.41
C THR A 103 17.15 8.16 3.14
N LEU A 104 16.54 7.03 2.79
CA LEU A 104 17.26 5.79 2.51
C LEU A 104 18.00 5.83 1.16
N PHE A 105 17.67 6.78 0.29
CA PHE A 105 18.21 6.92 -1.06
C PHE A 105 19.23 8.07 -1.20
N VAL A 106 19.56 8.77 -0.12
CA VAL A 106 20.55 9.87 -0.05
C VAL A 106 21.82 9.41 0.63
#